data_AF-A0AAU6D372-F1
#
_entry.id   AF-A0AAU6D372-F1
#
_cell.length_a   1.000
_cell.length_b   1.000
_cell.length_c   1.000
_cell.angle_alpha   90.00
_cell.angle_beta   90.00
_cell.angle_gamma   90.00
#
_symmetry.space_group_name_H-M   'P 1'
#
loop_
_entity.id
_entity.type
_entity.pdbx_description
1 polymer ?
#
loop_
_entity_poly.entity_id
_entity_poly.type
_entity_poly.pdbx_seq_one_letter_code
_entity_poly.pdbx_strand_id
1 'polypeptide(L)'
;MSSSTSTVSGAIRRDGGAGTGRRGRTLSGLVIALGCVLFLGGFAWAAVVYRPYTVPTDSMKPTVSPGDKVLAQHISGDQVRRGDVVVFQDKLWGDMPEVKRVVGVGGDVVSCCDKQGRLLVNGKPVTEDYLAARGPASLEAFRSTVPQGKIFLLGDNRNVSQDSRVHLEDAQQGAVPADDVKARVAATAWPAGRMGMLPRTSAFDGLPGGDGQSSPGPLEWLVYAVIVGAVLILGGAAYEPLAKLARRR
;
A
#
# COMPACT_ATOMS: atom_id res chain seq x y z
N MET A 1 22.56 -76.32 -54.15
CA MET A 1 21.79 -75.06 -54.30
C MET A 1 20.94 -74.94 -53.05
N SER A 2 21.45 -74.39 -51.94
CA SER A 2 21.43 -72.95 -51.59
C SER A 2 20.07 -72.33 -51.95
N SER A 3 19.25 -71.83 -51.02
CA SER A 3 19.60 -70.75 -50.10
C SER A 3 18.64 -70.63 -48.90
N SER A 4 19.25 -70.54 -47.71
CA SER A 4 19.04 -69.58 -46.61
C SER A 4 17.63 -69.14 -46.21
N THR A 5 17.19 -69.66 -45.06
CA THR A 5 16.13 -69.11 -44.20
C THR A 5 16.74 -68.01 -43.32
N SER A 6 16.31 -66.75 -43.46
CA SER A 6 16.71 -65.64 -42.60
C SER A 6 15.58 -65.30 -41.61
N THR A 7 15.74 -65.78 -40.38
CA THR A 7 14.92 -65.40 -39.23
C THR A 7 15.31 -63.99 -38.78
N VAL A 8 14.49 -62.98 -39.06
CA VAL A 8 14.67 -61.63 -38.51
C VAL A 8 14.12 -61.61 -37.09
N SER A 9 15.01 -61.80 -36.11
CA SER A 9 14.77 -61.57 -34.70
C SER A 9 14.65 -60.07 -34.45
N GLY A 10 13.40 -59.58 -34.34
CA GLY A 10 13.10 -58.21 -33.94
C GLY A 10 13.43 -58.02 -32.47
N ALA A 11 14.63 -57.52 -32.18
CA ALA A 11 15.04 -57.10 -30.85
C ALA A 11 14.11 -55.98 -30.35
N ILE A 12 13.30 -56.28 -29.33
CA ILE A 12 12.61 -55.26 -28.53
C ILE A 12 13.71 -54.38 -27.90
N ARG A 13 13.90 -53.18 -28.45
CA ARG A 13 14.67 -52.13 -27.79
C ARG A 13 13.99 -51.83 -26.45
N ARG A 14 14.61 -52.26 -25.36
CA ARG A 14 14.29 -51.75 -24.02
C ARG A 14 14.68 -50.28 -23.99
N ASP A 15 13.68 -49.40 -23.99
CA ASP A 15 13.85 -47.96 -23.74
C ASP A 15 14.40 -47.75 -22.31
N GLY A 16 15.72 -47.73 -22.18
CA GLY A 16 16.45 -47.41 -20.95
C GLY A 16 16.48 -45.91 -20.63
N GLY A 17 15.32 -45.24 -20.64
CA GLY A 17 15.21 -43.79 -20.44
C GLY A 17 14.33 -43.35 -19.26
N ALA A 18 14.11 -44.19 -18.24
CA ALA A 18 13.12 -43.97 -17.19
C ALA A 18 13.61 -43.17 -15.95
N GLY A 19 14.58 -42.25 -16.12
CA GLY A 19 15.19 -41.53 -14.97
C GLY A 19 14.94 -40.03 -14.91
N THR A 20 14.85 -39.35 -16.05
CA THR A 20 14.90 -37.88 -16.13
C THR A 20 13.53 -37.22 -16.34
N GLY A 21 12.57 -37.90 -16.97
CA GLY A 21 11.23 -37.35 -17.22
C GLY A 21 10.34 -37.21 -15.98
N ARG A 22 10.45 -38.14 -15.02
CA ARG A 22 9.62 -38.12 -13.80
C ARG A 22 10.05 -37.01 -12.82
N ARG A 23 11.36 -36.80 -12.67
CA ARG A 23 11.94 -35.75 -11.80
C ARG A 23 11.62 -34.34 -12.32
N GLY A 24 11.69 -34.11 -13.63
CA GLY A 24 11.32 -32.82 -14.24
C GLY A 24 9.85 -32.48 -14.03
N ARG A 25 8.95 -33.46 -14.14
CA ARG A 25 7.51 -33.26 -13.94
C ARG A 25 7.14 -33.02 -12.47
N THR A 26 7.80 -33.68 -11.52
CA THR A 26 7.60 -33.42 -10.09
C THR A 26 8.16 -32.07 -9.66
N LEU A 27 9.30 -31.64 -10.21
CA LEU A 27 9.87 -30.32 -9.93
C LEU A 27 9.01 -29.19 -10.49
N SER A 28 8.56 -29.30 -11.74
CA SER A 28 7.62 -28.33 -12.34
C SER A 28 6.31 -28.24 -11.54
N GLY A 29 5.76 -29.39 -11.09
CA GLY A 29 4.57 -29.41 -10.24
C GLY A 29 4.76 -28.71 -8.88
N LEU A 30 5.89 -28.92 -8.21
CA LEU A 30 6.21 -28.25 -6.95
C LEU A 30 6.39 -26.73 -7.12
N VAL A 31 7.04 -26.30 -8.20
CA VAL A 31 7.21 -24.88 -8.54
C VAL A 31 5.86 -24.20 -8.77
N ILE A 32 4.95 -24.85 -9.52
CA ILE A 32 3.59 -24.34 -9.73
C ILE A 32 2.83 -24.28 -8.41
N ALA A 33 2.91 -25.32 -7.58
CA ALA A 33 2.23 -25.34 -6.29
C ALA A 33 2.69 -24.21 -5.36
N LEU A 34 4.01 -23.98 -5.25
CA LEU A 34 4.57 -22.84 -4.52
C LEU A 34 4.10 -21.51 -5.12
N GLY A 35 4.09 -21.41 -6.45
CA GLY A 35 3.60 -20.23 -7.15
C GLY A 35 2.14 -19.92 -6.83
N CYS A 36 1.27 -20.94 -6.81
CA CYS A 36 -0.13 -20.81 -6.43
C CYS A 36 -0.30 -20.37 -4.97
N VAL A 37 0.49 -20.92 -4.04
CA VAL A 37 0.45 -20.52 -2.63
C VAL A 37 0.82 -19.05 -2.46
N LEU A 38 1.90 -18.60 -3.11
CA LEU A 38 2.33 -17.20 -3.04
C LEU A 38 1.33 -16.25 -3.72
N PHE A 39 0.83 -16.62 -4.90
CA PHE A 39 -0.13 -15.80 -5.65
C PHE A 39 -1.48 -15.70 -4.95
N LEU A 40 -2.14 -16.85 -4.70
CA LEU A 40 -3.48 -16.86 -4.10
C LEU A 40 -3.43 -16.47 -2.63
N GLY A 41 -2.42 -16.91 -1.89
CA GLY A 41 -2.23 -16.53 -0.49
C GLY A 41 -1.96 -15.03 -0.33
N GLY A 42 -1.04 -14.47 -1.13
CA GLY A 42 -0.74 -13.04 -1.13
C GLY A 42 -1.95 -12.20 -1.54
N PHE A 43 -2.67 -12.60 -2.60
CA PHE A 43 -3.87 -11.92 -3.06
C PHE A 43 -5.01 -11.98 -2.03
N ALA A 44 -5.29 -13.17 -1.48
CA ALA A 44 -6.34 -13.35 -0.48
C ALA A 44 -6.03 -12.56 0.79
N TRP A 45 -4.78 -12.57 1.26
CA TRP A 45 -4.37 -11.77 2.41
C TRP A 45 -4.51 -10.26 2.13
N ALA A 46 -4.09 -9.79 0.96
CA ALA A 46 -4.27 -8.40 0.56
C ALA A 46 -5.76 -8.00 0.55
N ALA A 47 -6.64 -8.86 0.04
CA ALA A 47 -8.08 -8.60 0.01
C ALA A 47 -8.74 -8.52 1.40
N VAL A 48 -8.16 -9.19 2.41
CA VAL A 48 -8.63 -9.12 3.80
C VAL A 48 -8.14 -7.85 4.51
N VAL A 49 -6.89 -7.45 4.26
CA VAL A 49 -6.23 -6.35 4.98
C VAL A 49 -6.47 -4.98 4.35
N TYR A 50 -6.68 -4.93 3.04
CA TYR A 50 -6.85 -3.70 2.27
C TYR A 50 -8.25 -3.55 1.72
N ARG A 51 -8.77 -2.31 1.77
CA ARG A 51 -10.04 -1.94 1.15
C ARG A 51 -9.83 -0.83 0.12
N PRO A 52 -10.53 -0.89 -1.03
CA PRO A 52 -10.51 0.19 -2.01
C PRO A 52 -11.43 1.33 -1.57
N TYR A 53 -10.97 2.57 -1.72
CA TYR A 53 -11.77 3.78 -1.54
C TYR A 53 -11.66 4.68 -2.77
N THR A 54 -12.71 5.42 -3.08
CA THR A 54 -12.66 6.48 -4.11
C THR A 54 -12.43 7.82 -3.44
N VAL A 55 -11.40 8.54 -3.88
CA VAL A 55 -11.12 9.89 -3.38
C VAL A 55 -12.17 10.86 -3.93
N PRO A 56 -12.92 11.57 -3.07
CA PRO A 56 -14.04 12.41 -3.53
C PRO A 56 -13.62 13.84 -3.90
N THR A 57 -12.55 14.36 -3.30
CA THR A 57 -12.23 15.81 -3.35
C THR A 57 -10.77 16.10 -3.69
N ASP A 58 -10.50 17.36 -4.06
CA ASP A 58 -9.16 17.88 -4.39
C ASP A 58 -8.32 18.23 -3.13
N SER A 59 -8.86 17.96 -1.93
CA SER A 59 -8.26 18.35 -0.64
C SER A 59 -6.88 17.74 -0.36
N MET A 60 -6.55 16.64 -1.02
CA MET A 60 -5.31 15.89 -0.83
C MET A 60 -4.35 15.97 -2.01
N LYS A 61 -4.55 16.91 -2.95
CA LYS A 61 -3.59 17.15 -4.03
C LYS A 61 -2.27 17.70 -3.46
N PRO A 62 -1.10 17.23 -3.95
CA PRO A 62 -0.91 16.32 -5.10
C PRO A 62 -0.95 14.83 -4.75
N THR A 63 -0.91 14.47 -3.46
CA THR A 63 -0.75 13.09 -2.97
C THR A 63 -1.79 12.13 -3.54
N VAL A 64 -3.08 12.51 -3.50
CA VAL A 64 -4.16 11.81 -4.21
C VAL A 64 -5.09 12.82 -4.86
N SER A 65 -5.82 12.42 -5.88
CA SER A 65 -6.73 13.30 -6.63
C SER A 65 -8.14 12.72 -6.74
N PRO A 66 -9.15 13.57 -7.00
CA PRO A 66 -10.52 13.10 -7.18
C PRO A 66 -10.59 11.98 -8.21
N GLY A 67 -11.36 10.94 -7.88
CA GLY A 67 -11.56 9.76 -8.73
C GLY A 67 -10.52 8.66 -8.53
N ASP A 68 -9.35 8.95 -7.92
CA ASP A 68 -8.35 7.93 -7.59
C ASP A 68 -9.00 6.81 -6.77
N LYS A 69 -8.69 5.55 -7.13
CA LYS A 69 -9.01 4.38 -6.31
C LYS A 69 -7.79 4.08 -5.47
N VAL A 70 -7.89 4.33 -4.18
CA VAL A 70 -6.79 4.11 -3.25
C VAL A 70 -7.00 2.79 -2.49
N LEU A 71 -5.92 2.06 -2.24
CA LEU A 71 -5.91 0.91 -1.34
C LEU A 71 -5.50 1.39 0.04
N ALA A 72 -6.37 1.19 1.00
CA ALA A 72 -6.15 1.59 2.38
C ALA A 72 -6.15 0.36 3.29
N GLN A 73 -5.11 0.25 4.11
CA GLN A 73 -4.95 -0.80 5.13
C GLN A 73 -5.89 -0.50 6.29
N HIS A 74 -6.71 -1.47 6.70
CA HIS A 74 -7.47 -1.34 7.93
C HIS A 74 -6.51 -1.28 9.14
N ILE A 75 -6.66 -0.24 9.97
CA ILE A 75 -5.86 -0.02 11.18
C ILE A 75 -6.76 0.47 12.32
N SER A 76 -6.34 0.24 13.56
CA SER A 76 -6.99 0.79 14.75
C SER A 76 -6.41 2.16 15.14
N GLY A 77 -7.13 2.91 15.99
CA GLY A 77 -6.75 4.27 16.39
C GLY A 77 -5.36 4.36 17.05
N ASP A 78 -4.98 3.35 17.82
CA ASP A 78 -3.66 3.22 18.48
C ASP A 78 -2.50 2.97 17.51
N GLN A 79 -2.79 2.68 16.23
CA GLN A 79 -1.80 2.51 15.16
C GLN A 79 -1.62 3.77 14.31
N VAL A 80 -2.46 4.78 14.50
CA VAL A 80 -2.40 6.04 13.76
C VAL A 80 -1.18 6.84 14.21
N ARG A 81 -0.40 7.33 13.25
CA ARG A 81 0.83 8.11 13.51
C ARG A 81 0.84 9.38 12.67
N ARG A 82 1.64 10.36 13.10
CA ARG A 82 1.85 11.59 12.32
C ARG A 82 2.40 11.23 10.93
N GLY A 83 1.92 11.94 9.92
CA GLY A 83 2.27 11.71 8.53
C GLY A 83 1.39 10.68 7.81
N ASP A 84 0.61 9.87 8.55
CA ASP A 84 -0.34 8.95 7.92
C ASP A 84 -1.39 9.71 7.10
N VAL A 85 -1.70 9.19 5.92
CA VAL A 85 -2.88 9.60 5.16
C VAL A 85 -3.98 8.62 5.52
N VAL A 86 -5.07 9.11 6.12
CA VAL A 86 -6.12 8.27 6.68
C VAL A 86 -7.44 8.51 5.98
N VAL A 87 -8.23 7.44 5.86
CA VAL A 87 -9.66 7.50 5.59
C VAL A 87 -10.37 7.45 6.94
N PHE A 88 -11.18 8.45 7.24
CA PHE A 88 -11.95 8.54 8.49
C PHE A 88 -13.37 9.00 8.21
N GLN A 89 -14.25 8.84 9.19
CA GLN A 89 -15.63 9.30 9.11
C GLN A 89 -16.05 9.78 10.49
N ASP A 90 -16.33 11.07 10.61
CA ASP A 90 -16.71 11.74 11.86
C ASP A 90 -18.00 12.53 11.65
N LYS A 91 -18.95 12.40 12.59
CA LYS A 91 -20.29 12.98 12.45
C LYS A 91 -20.32 14.52 12.43
N LEU A 92 -19.32 15.18 13.02
CA LEU A 92 -19.22 16.64 12.99
C LEU A 92 -18.74 17.13 11.63
N TRP A 93 -18.03 16.28 10.90
CA TRP A 93 -17.50 16.59 9.56
C TRP A 93 -18.46 16.14 8.45
N GLY A 94 -19.30 15.14 8.74
CA GLY A 94 -20.39 14.69 7.89
C GLY A 94 -20.51 13.17 7.83
N ASP A 95 -21.50 12.69 7.08
CA ASP A 95 -21.80 11.26 6.99
C ASP A 95 -20.96 10.50 5.96
N MET A 96 -20.02 11.17 5.26
CA MET A 96 -19.22 10.58 4.19
C MET A 96 -17.75 10.40 4.61
N PRO A 97 -17.08 9.31 4.17
CA PRO A 97 -15.66 9.15 4.43
C PRO A 97 -14.81 10.24 3.77
N GLU A 98 -13.87 10.78 4.54
CA GLU A 98 -12.92 11.81 4.12
C GLU A 98 -11.49 11.26 4.12
N VAL A 99 -10.64 11.85 3.29
CA VAL A 99 -9.20 11.54 3.25
C VAL A 99 -8.41 12.77 3.66
N LYS A 100 -7.59 12.65 4.71
CA LYS A 100 -6.73 13.73 5.22
C LYS A 100 -5.41 13.17 5.77
N ARG A 101 -4.43 14.04 6.00
CA ARG A 101 -3.16 13.69 6.62
C ARG A 101 -3.17 14.01 8.11
N VAL A 102 -2.70 13.07 8.93
CA VAL A 102 -2.47 13.27 10.36
C VAL A 102 -1.26 14.16 10.55
N VAL A 103 -1.45 15.35 11.12
CA VAL A 103 -0.35 16.27 11.44
C VAL A 103 -0.08 16.38 12.94
N GLY A 104 -1.05 16.01 13.77
CA GLY A 104 -0.92 15.95 15.22
C GLY A 104 -1.68 14.76 15.80
N VAL A 105 -1.15 14.23 16.91
CA VAL A 105 -1.76 13.15 17.71
C VAL A 105 -1.94 13.62 19.15
N GLY A 106 -2.61 12.84 19.99
CA GLY A 106 -2.94 13.20 21.36
C GLY A 106 -1.77 13.78 22.16
N GLY A 107 -1.99 14.97 22.74
CA GLY A 107 -1.00 15.75 23.48
C GLY A 107 -0.22 16.78 22.64
N ASP A 108 -0.31 16.72 21.32
CA ASP A 108 0.36 17.70 20.46
C ASP A 108 -0.27 19.08 20.55
N VAL A 109 0.57 20.10 20.46
CA VAL A 109 0.13 21.47 20.16
C VAL A 109 0.44 21.76 18.71
N VAL A 110 -0.59 21.83 17.88
CA VAL A 110 -0.49 22.18 16.46
C VAL A 110 -0.84 23.65 16.30
N SER A 111 0.01 24.40 15.62
CA SER A 111 -0.22 25.83 15.39
C SER A 111 0.32 26.28 14.05
N CYS A 112 -0.29 27.33 13.51
CA CYS A 112 0.20 27.98 12.31
C CYS A 112 0.29 29.49 12.52
N CYS A 113 1.36 30.15 12.08
CA CYS A 113 2.56 29.61 11.42
C CYS A 113 3.83 30.28 11.95
N ASP A 114 4.99 29.68 11.67
CA ASP A 114 6.25 30.40 11.86
C ASP A 114 6.43 31.55 10.85
N LYS A 115 7.53 32.30 10.94
CA LYS A 115 7.81 33.44 10.04
C LYS A 115 7.95 33.04 8.57
N GLN A 116 8.19 31.76 8.29
CA GLN A 116 8.30 31.19 6.94
C GLN A 116 6.98 30.55 6.48
N GLY A 117 5.92 30.65 7.28
CA GLY A 117 4.63 30.03 6.99
C GLY A 117 4.56 28.54 7.30
N ARG A 118 5.56 27.94 7.97
CA ARG A 118 5.54 26.51 8.26
C ARG A 118 4.60 26.19 9.43
N LEU A 119 3.97 25.02 9.35
CA LEU A 119 3.24 24.43 10.47
C LEU A 119 4.20 24.21 11.64
N LEU A 120 3.75 24.53 12.86
CA LEU A 120 4.47 24.25 14.10
C LEU A 120 3.75 23.11 14.83
N VAL A 121 4.48 22.04 15.13
CA VAL A 121 4.01 20.95 16.00
C VAL A 121 4.90 20.94 17.23
N ASN A 122 4.31 21.13 18.41
CA ASN A 122 5.02 21.29 19.68
C ASN A 122 6.08 22.40 19.62
N GLY A 123 5.77 23.48 18.89
CA GLY A 123 6.67 24.62 18.68
C GLY A 123 7.82 24.38 17.70
N LYS A 124 7.96 23.16 17.15
CA LYS A 124 8.96 22.85 16.13
C LYS A 124 8.37 23.03 14.72
N PRO A 125 9.05 23.73 13.82
CA PRO A 125 8.60 23.86 12.44
C PRO A 125 8.71 22.53 11.71
N VAL A 126 7.68 22.23 10.93
CA VAL A 126 7.57 21.04 10.09
C VAL A 126 7.88 21.42 8.65
N THR A 127 8.78 20.67 8.01
CA THR A 127 9.05 20.80 6.57
C THR A 127 8.17 19.82 5.82
N GLU A 128 7.22 20.34 5.04
CA GLU A 128 6.14 19.55 4.45
C GLU A 128 6.35 19.32 2.95
N ASP A 129 7.36 18.51 2.61
CA ASP A 129 7.78 18.25 1.21
C ASP A 129 6.71 17.58 0.34
N TYR A 130 5.63 17.09 0.94
CA TYR A 130 4.49 16.48 0.26
C TYR A 130 3.48 17.50 -0.31
N LEU A 131 3.63 18.79 0.01
CA LEU A 131 2.74 19.85 -0.48
C LEU A 131 3.16 20.32 -1.89
N ALA A 132 2.18 20.51 -2.79
CA ALA A 132 2.45 21.08 -4.12
C ALA A 132 2.62 22.60 -4.09
N ALA A 133 1.77 23.28 -3.32
CA ALA A 133 1.77 24.74 -3.23
C ALA A 133 2.81 25.19 -2.21
N ARG A 134 3.69 26.11 -2.62
CA ARG A 134 4.56 26.84 -1.69
C ARG A 134 3.77 28.00 -1.12
N GLY A 135 3.66 28.06 0.20
CA GLY A 135 2.87 29.05 0.91
C GLY A 135 2.75 28.68 2.39
N PRO A 136 2.06 29.50 3.19
CA PRO A 136 1.86 29.16 4.58
C PRO A 136 0.97 27.92 4.71
N ALA A 137 1.22 27.12 5.75
CA ALA A 137 0.45 25.93 6.07
C ALA A 137 -1.03 26.26 6.40
N SER A 138 -1.33 27.51 6.73
CA SER A 138 -2.68 28.07 6.86
C SER A 138 -2.65 29.57 6.57
N LEU A 139 -3.73 30.08 5.96
CA LEU A 139 -3.91 31.52 5.76
C LEU A 139 -4.30 32.24 7.05
N GLU A 140 -4.98 31.53 7.94
CA GLU A 140 -5.42 32.04 9.23
C GLU A 140 -4.55 31.46 10.35
N ALA A 141 -4.26 32.30 11.34
CA ALA A 141 -3.51 31.91 12.52
C ALA A 141 -4.39 31.02 13.40
N PHE A 142 -3.82 29.91 13.87
CA PHE A 142 -4.49 29.04 14.82
C PHE A 142 -3.52 28.37 15.76
N ARG A 143 -4.05 27.90 16.89
CA ARG A 143 -3.36 27.07 17.85
C ARG A 143 -4.38 26.11 18.48
N SER A 144 -4.14 24.82 18.36
CA SER A 144 -4.98 23.78 18.96
C SER A 144 -4.13 22.78 19.72
N THR A 145 -4.62 22.34 20.87
CA THR A 145 -4.02 21.23 21.63
C THR A 145 -4.85 19.99 21.35
N VAL A 146 -4.24 18.97 20.77
CA VAL A 146 -4.91 17.73 20.40
C VAL A 146 -5.21 16.93 21.68
N PRO A 147 -6.49 16.66 22.01
CA PRO A 147 -6.82 15.85 23.17
C PRO A 147 -6.28 14.41 23.03
N GLN A 148 -6.06 13.74 24.16
CA GLN A 148 -5.66 12.34 24.17
C GLN A 148 -6.69 11.46 23.43
N GLY A 149 -6.20 10.45 22.69
CA GLY A 149 -7.04 9.57 21.86
C GLY A 149 -7.60 10.24 20.60
N LYS A 150 -7.16 11.45 20.26
CA LYS A 150 -7.59 12.17 19.05
C LYS A 150 -6.43 12.54 18.15
N ILE A 151 -6.77 12.96 16.94
CA ILE A 151 -5.87 13.37 15.88
C ILE A 151 -6.28 14.73 15.31
N PHE A 152 -5.30 15.46 14.79
CA PHE A 152 -5.51 16.70 14.04
C PHE A 152 -5.13 16.46 12.58
N LEU A 153 -6.06 16.77 11.68
CA LEU A 153 -6.03 16.37 10.29
C LEU A 153 -5.96 17.60 9.40
N LEU A 154 -5.04 17.61 8.44
CA LEU A 154 -4.96 18.62 7.39
C LEU A 154 -5.01 17.98 6.01
N GLY A 155 -5.60 18.67 5.04
CA GLY A 155 -5.43 18.30 3.65
C GLY A 155 -4.10 18.77 3.10
N ASP A 156 -3.53 18.01 2.15
CA ASP A 156 -2.29 18.40 1.48
C ASP A 156 -2.49 19.57 0.52
N ASN A 157 -3.73 19.82 0.09
CA ASN A 157 -4.11 21.03 -0.63
C ASN A 157 -4.64 22.09 0.35
N ARG A 158 -3.71 22.76 1.03
CA ARG A 158 -3.98 23.67 2.17
C ARG A 158 -4.97 24.79 1.89
N ASN A 159 -5.04 25.25 0.64
CA ASN A 159 -5.87 26.40 0.25
C ASN A 159 -7.36 26.05 0.06
N VAL A 160 -7.70 24.78 -0.17
CA VAL A 160 -9.07 24.36 -0.48
C VAL A 160 -9.60 23.29 0.45
N SER A 161 -8.72 22.66 1.23
CA SER A 161 -9.11 21.61 2.17
C SER A 161 -9.93 22.19 3.33
N GLN A 162 -11.16 21.72 3.45
CA GLN A 162 -11.92 21.79 4.70
C GLN A 162 -11.43 20.66 5.60
N ASP A 163 -10.72 21.03 6.65
CA ASP A 163 -10.06 20.12 7.57
C ASP A 163 -10.11 20.64 9.00
N SER A 164 -9.26 20.17 9.90
CA SER A 164 -9.35 20.50 11.33
C SER A 164 -9.34 22.00 11.61
N ARG A 165 -8.80 22.82 10.69
CA ARG A 165 -8.81 24.28 10.79
C ARG A 165 -10.20 24.90 10.73
N VAL A 166 -11.14 24.32 9.99
CA VAL A 166 -12.51 24.87 9.89
C VAL A 166 -13.41 24.42 11.06
N HIS A 167 -12.97 23.40 11.79
CA HIS A 167 -13.71 22.79 12.90
C HIS A 167 -13.18 23.23 14.28
N LEU A 168 -12.34 24.28 14.34
CA LEU A 168 -11.69 24.72 15.58
C LEU A 168 -12.66 25.23 16.66
N GLU A 169 -13.83 25.72 16.25
CA GLU A 169 -14.88 26.21 17.16
C GLU A 169 -15.89 25.12 17.54
N ASP A 170 -15.83 23.95 16.91
CA ASP A 170 -16.70 22.82 17.23
C ASP A 170 -16.34 22.21 18.59
N ALA A 171 -17.24 21.35 19.09
CA ALA A 171 -17.08 20.68 20.38
C ALA A 171 -15.77 19.90 20.55
N GLN A 172 -15.12 19.52 19.43
CA GLN A 172 -13.87 18.76 19.43
C GLN A 172 -12.63 19.62 19.07
N GLN A 173 -12.80 20.93 18.87
CA GLN A 173 -11.71 21.89 18.59
C GLN A 173 -10.82 21.48 17.40
N GLY A 174 -11.45 21.00 16.33
CA GLY A 174 -10.80 20.50 15.12
C GLY A 174 -10.26 19.08 15.25
N ALA A 175 -10.22 18.49 16.44
CA ALA A 175 -9.71 17.15 16.62
C ALA A 175 -10.76 16.08 16.28
N VAL A 176 -10.31 14.95 15.73
CA VAL A 176 -11.12 13.79 15.40
C VAL A 176 -10.71 12.61 16.29
N PRO A 177 -11.63 11.81 16.84
CA PRO A 177 -11.27 10.58 17.54
C PRO A 177 -10.40 9.67 16.66
N ALA A 178 -9.30 9.14 17.19
CA ALA A 178 -8.44 8.23 16.43
C ALA A 178 -9.19 6.95 16.02
N ASP A 179 -10.18 6.53 16.81
CA ASP A 179 -11.04 5.38 16.53
C ASP A 179 -12.05 5.61 15.39
N ASP A 180 -12.23 6.86 14.94
CA ASP A 180 -13.03 7.17 13.75
C ASP A 180 -12.26 6.93 12.45
N VAL A 181 -10.95 6.69 12.53
CA VAL A 181 -10.13 6.22 11.41
C VAL A 181 -10.58 4.83 10.99
N LYS A 182 -10.87 4.66 9.70
CA LYS A 182 -11.27 3.38 9.11
C LYS A 182 -10.10 2.65 8.47
N ALA A 183 -9.16 3.39 7.90
CA ALA A 183 -8.01 2.83 7.21
C ALA A 183 -6.91 3.86 6.98
N ARG A 184 -5.68 3.39 6.78
CA ARG A 184 -4.53 4.18 6.32
C ARG A 184 -4.24 3.91 4.85
N VAL A 185 -4.20 4.95 4.05
CA VAL A 185 -3.94 4.87 2.61
C VAL A 185 -2.50 4.44 2.36
N ALA A 186 -2.32 3.35 1.58
CA ALA A 186 -1.02 2.77 1.28
C ALA A 186 -0.61 2.91 -0.19
N ALA A 187 -1.58 2.95 -1.11
CA ALA A 187 -1.29 3.06 -2.55
C ALA A 187 -2.47 3.65 -3.32
N THR A 188 -2.17 4.19 -4.50
CA THR A 188 -3.15 4.44 -5.56
C THR A 188 -3.15 3.21 -6.49
N ALA A 189 -4.32 2.60 -6.69
CA ALA A 189 -4.52 1.42 -7.52
C ALA A 189 -5.14 1.74 -8.90
N TRP A 190 -5.79 2.89 -9.05
CA TRP A 190 -6.33 3.37 -10.32
C TRP A 190 -6.46 4.90 -10.29
N PRO A 191 -6.25 5.64 -11.40
CA PRO A 191 -5.96 5.19 -12.77
C PRO A 191 -4.55 4.64 -12.96
N ALA A 192 -4.34 3.85 -14.02
CA ALA A 192 -3.05 3.19 -14.31
C ALA A 192 -1.84 4.16 -14.32
N GLY A 193 -2.00 5.36 -14.86
CA GLY A 193 -0.94 6.38 -14.89
C GLY A 193 -0.55 6.98 -13.54
N ARG A 194 -1.31 6.69 -12.46
CA ARG A 194 -1.04 7.11 -11.08
C ARG A 194 -0.84 5.93 -10.14
N MET A 195 -0.78 4.70 -10.66
CA MET A 195 -0.59 3.53 -9.84
C MET A 195 0.77 3.59 -9.14
N GLY A 196 0.76 3.38 -7.84
CA GLY A 196 1.97 3.43 -7.04
C GLY A 196 1.69 3.46 -5.55
N MET A 197 2.69 3.06 -4.77
CA MET A 197 2.62 3.18 -3.32
C MET A 197 2.76 4.65 -2.92
N LEU A 198 2.03 5.05 -1.89
CA LEU A 198 2.18 6.38 -1.33
C LEU A 198 3.52 6.41 -0.57
N PRO A 199 4.44 7.33 -0.92
CA PRO A 199 5.68 7.45 -0.19
C PRO A 199 5.37 7.91 1.24
N ARG A 200 6.08 7.32 2.19
CA ARG A 200 6.07 7.84 3.56
C ARG A 200 6.73 9.22 3.56
N THR A 201 6.14 10.16 4.29
CA THR A 201 6.79 11.45 4.58
C THR A 201 7.71 11.36 5.79
N SER A 202 8.87 11.99 5.70
CA SER A 202 9.82 12.18 6.82
C SER A 202 9.57 13.47 7.60
N ALA A 203 8.57 14.27 7.21
CA ALA A 203 8.28 15.60 7.76
C ALA A 203 8.17 15.61 9.30
N PHE A 204 7.74 14.50 9.90
CA PHE A 204 7.44 14.39 11.32
C PHE A 204 8.49 13.58 12.12
N ASP A 205 9.53 13.03 11.47
CA ASP A 205 10.46 12.06 12.09
C ASP A 205 11.32 12.65 13.22
N GLY A 206 11.60 13.95 13.18
CA GLY A 206 12.40 14.67 14.18
C GLY A 206 11.59 15.34 15.31
N LEU A 207 10.27 15.13 15.35
CA LEU A 207 9.40 15.72 16.36
C LEU A 207 9.41 14.88 17.64
N PRO A 208 9.55 15.51 18.82
CA PRO A 208 9.52 14.81 20.09
C PRO A 208 8.08 14.41 20.45
N GLY A 209 7.94 13.31 21.17
CA GLY A 209 6.64 12.76 21.58
C GLY A 209 5.89 12.08 20.42
N GLY A 210 4.80 11.37 20.75
CA GLY A 210 4.06 10.50 19.83
C GLY A 210 4.60 9.07 19.80
N ASP A 211 3.71 8.11 19.54
CA ASP A 211 3.95 6.66 19.74
C ASP A 211 4.83 6.01 18.65
N GLY A 212 5.83 6.75 18.18
CA GLY A 212 6.73 6.36 17.11
C GLY A 212 6.31 6.86 15.72
N GLN A 213 6.93 6.26 14.72
CA GLN A 213 6.82 6.65 13.33
C GLN A 213 5.91 5.68 12.55
N SER A 214 5.22 6.14 11.51
CA SER A 214 4.42 5.28 10.63
C SER A 214 5.27 4.18 9.98
N SER A 215 5.07 2.92 10.34
CA SER A 215 5.71 1.81 9.63
C SER A 215 4.97 1.48 8.33
N PRO A 216 5.70 1.21 7.22
CA PRO A 216 5.09 0.68 6.01
C PRO A 216 4.26 -0.58 6.31
N GLY A 217 3.05 -0.65 5.73
CA GLY A 217 2.23 -1.85 5.82
C GLY A 217 2.79 -3.02 5.00
N PRO A 218 2.15 -4.21 5.05
CA PRO A 218 2.64 -5.39 4.33
C PRO A 218 2.50 -5.32 2.80
N LEU A 219 1.99 -4.22 2.23
CA LEU A 219 1.63 -4.12 0.81
C LEU A 219 2.80 -4.48 -0.12
N GLU A 220 4.02 -4.01 0.17
CA GLU A 220 5.20 -4.33 -0.63
C GLU A 220 5.43 -5.84 -0.70
N TRP A 221 5.48 -6.50 0.46
CA TRP A 221 5.67 -7.95 0.53
C TRP A 221 4.55 -8.73 -0.13
N LEU A 222 3.31 -8.23 -0.07
CA LEU A 222 2.18 -8.85 -0.75
C LEU A 222 2.27 -8.73 -2.26
N VAL A 223 2.66 -7.56 -2.77
CA VAL A 223 2.91 -7.37 -4.20
C VAL A 223 4.04 -8.28 -4.67
N TYR A 224 5.14 -8.37 -3.91
CA TYR A 224 6.23 -9.31 -4.21
C TYR A 224 5.75 -10.76 -4.24
N ALA A 225 5.00 -11.21 -3.23
CA ALA A 225 4.46 -12.57 -3.18
C ALA A 225 3.57 -12.87 -4.40
N VAL A 226 2.70 -11.94 -4.78
CA VAL A 226 1.81 -12.10 -5.93
C VAL A 226 2.61 -12.17 -7.24
N ILE A 227 3.56 -11.27 -7.45
CA ILE A 227 4.38 -11.26 -8.68
C ILE A 227 5.24 -12.52 -8.78
N VAL A 228 5.97 -12.87 -7.70
CA VAL A 228 6.80 -14.08 -7.67
C VAL A 228 5.94 -15.32 -7.87
N GLY A 229 4.76 -15.37 -7.24
CA GLY A 229 3.80 -16.45 -7.43
C GLY A 229 3.39 -16.62 -8.89
N ALA A 230 3.01 -15.53 -9.56
CA ALA A 230 2.65 -15.54 -10.98
C ALA A 230 3.82 -16.01 -11.87
N VAL A 231 5.04 -15.53 -11.61
CA VAL A 231 6.24 -15.93 -12.36
C VAL A 231 6.54 -17.42 -12.19
N LEU A 232 6.42 -17.97 -10.98
CA LEU A 232 6.62 -19.40 -10.74
C LEU A 232 5.57 -20.26 -11.44
N ILE A 233 4.29 -19.83 -11.45
CA ILE A 233 3.22 -20.52 -12.18
C ILE A 233 3.53 -20.56 -13.67
N LEU A 234 3.84 -19.41 -14.28
CA LEU A 234 4.11 -19.31 -15.71
C LEU A 234 5.39 -20.06 -16.11
N GLY A 235 6.47 -19.89 -15.35
CA GLY A 235 7.74 -20.57 -15.60
C GLY A 235 7.63 -22.09 -15.42
N GLY A 236 6.92 -22.54 -14.39
CA GLY A 236 6.64 -23.95 -14.16
C GLY A 236 5.82 -24.58 -15.28
N ALA A 237 4.79 -23.88 -15.78
CA ALA A 237 3.97 -24.33 -16.90
C ALA A 237 4.73 -24.38 -18.24
N ALA A 238 5.62 -23.40 -18.49
CA ALA A 238 6.43 -23.33 -19.70
C ALA A 238 7.64 -24.30 -19.70
N TYR A 239 7.98 -24.91 -18.56
CA TYR A 239 9.16 -25.76 -18.43
C TYR A 239 9.16 -26.96 -19.38
N GLU A 240 8.04 -27.70 -19.47
CA GLU A 240 7.94 -28.86 -20.36
C GLU A 240 8.08 -28.55 -21.86
N PRO A 241 7.34 -27.57 -22.43
CA PRO A 241 7.50 -27.23 -23.85
C PRO A 241 8.90 -26.72 -24.17
N LEU A 242 9.51 -25.90 -23.30
CA LEU A 242 10.87 -25.41 -23.50
C LEU A 242 11.93 -26.52 -23.40
N ALA A 243 11.80 -27.42 -22.42
CA ALA A 243 12.69 -28.58 -22.29
C ALA A 243 12.56 -29.58 -23.46
N LYS A 244 11.40 -29.66 -24.11
CA LYS A 244 11.21 -30.45 -25.34
C LYS A 244 11.86 -29.78 -26.54
N LEU A 245 11.79 -28.44 -26.66
CA LEU A 245 12.44 -27.69 -27.73
C LEU A 245 13.97 -27.72 -27.63
N ALA A 246 14.52 -27.60 -26.42
CA ALA A 246 15.96 -27.63 -26.17
C ALA A 246 16.61 -28.99 -26.47
N ARG A 247 15.89 -30.10 -26.27
CA ARG A 247 16.37 -31.46 -26.62
C ARG A 247 16.31 -31.79 -28.11
N ARG A 248 15.67 -30.94 -28.93
CA ARG A 248 15.56 -31.12 -30.39
C ARG A 248 16.65 -30.36 -31.17
N ARG A 249 17.47 -29.56 -30.48
CA ARG A 249 18.68 -28.93 -31.02
C ARG A 249 19.88 -29.77 -30.61
#